data_AF-A0A429IGI8-F1
#
_entry.id   AF-A0A429IGI8-F1
#
_cell.length_a   1.000
_cell.length_b   1.000
_cell.length_c   1.000
_cell.angle_alpha   90.00
_cell.angle_beta   90.00
_cell.angle_gamma   90.00
#
_symmetry.space_group_name_H-M   'P 1'
#
loop_
_entity.id
_entity.type
_entity.pdbx_description
1 polymer ?
#
loop_
_entity_poly.entity_id
_entity_poly.type
_entity_poly.pdbx_seq_one_letter_code
_entity_poly.pdbx_strand_id
1 'polypeptide(L)'
;MAHVAENLPRAPESAAAARHLVSEALSAWGLEELAEDGALIVSELVTNAVQHARSRSVRVTITRLEPARVRIGVVDKSGKAPWLQEPGGADEGGRGLVLVAGLAWDWGSDPLP
;
A
#
# COMPACT_ATOMS: atom_id res chain seq x y z
N MET A 1 20.51 3.22 0.30
CA MET A 1 19.05 3.23 0.57
C MET A 1 18.40 2.38 -0.52
N ALA A 2 17.77 1.27 -0.16
CA ALA A 2 17.17 0.36 -1.15
C ALA A 2 15.75 0.84 -1.50
N HIS A 3 15.41 0.81 -2.78
CA HIS A 3 14.13 1.32 -3.27
C HIS A 3 13.67 0.49 -4.48
N VAL A 4 12.38 0.16 -4.50
CA VAL A 4 11.70 -0.53 -5.60
C VAL A 4 10.42 0.23 -5.89
N ALA A 5 10.10 0.41 -7.18
CA ALA A 5 8.85 1.02 -7.60
C ALA A 5 8.34 0.39 -8.89
N GLU A 6 7.02 0.21 -8.98
CA GLU A 6 6.37 -0.35 -10.15
C GLU A 6 5.07 0.40 -10.45
N ASN A 7 4.77 0.61 -11.74
CA ASN A 7 3.49 1.15 -12.15
C ASN A 7 2.59 0.00 -12.55
N LEU A 8 1.48 -0.17 -11.83
CA LEU A 8 0.49 -1.22 -12.08
C LEU A 8 -0.78 -0.62 -12.68
N PRO A 9 -1.52 -1.36 -13.52
CA PRO A 9 -2.84 -0.93 -14.00
C PRO A 9 -3.79 -0.62 -12.85
N ARG A 10 -4.78 0.26 -13.07
CA ARG A 10 -5.89 0.42 -12.12
C ARG A 10 -6.88 -0.74 -12.28
N ALA A 11 -6.50 -1.91 -11.82
CA ALA A 11 -7.30 -3.14 -11.92
C ALA A 11 -7.14 -4.00 -10.65
N PRO A 12 -8.18 -4.74 -10.21
CA PRO A 12 -8.13 -5.55 -8.98
C PRO A 12 -6.97 -6.54 -8.92
N GLU A 13 -6.55 -7.08 -10.07
CA GLU A 13 -5.43 -8.02 -10.21
C GLU A 13 -4.09 -7.40 -9.77
N SER A 14 -3.99 -6.07 -9.76
CA SER A 14 -2.80 -5.35 -9.33
C SER A 14 -2.50 -5.53 -7.86
N ALA A 15 -3.48 -5.90 -7.03
CA ALA A 15 -3.23 -6.22 -5.62
C ALA A 15 -2.32 -7.46 -5.50
N ALA A 16 -2.51 -8.47 -6.35
CA ALA A 16 -1.65 -9.65 -6.36
C ALA A 16 -0.22 -9.31 -6.81
N ALA A 17 -0.08 -8.54 -7.89
CA ALA A 17 1.22 -8.08 -8.36
C ALA A 17 1.96 -7.26 -7.29
N ALA A 18 1.25 -6.36 -6.60
CA ALA A 18 1.83 -5.54 -5.54
C ALA A 18 2.30 -6.38 -4.34
N ARG A 19 1.55 -7.42 -3.95
CA ARG A 19 2.00 -8.37 -2.90
C ARG A 19 3.30 -9.05 -3.29
N HIS A 20 3.37 -9.58 -4.50
CA HIS A 20 4.58 -10.23 -5.00
C HIS A 20 5.78 -9.27 -4.97
N LEU A 21 5.60 -8.04 -5.45
CA LEU A 21 6.64 -7.02 -5.43
C LEU A 21 7.14 -6.72 -4.01
N VAL A 22 6.24 -6.60 -3.03
CA VAL A 22 6.61 -6.38 -1.63
C VAL A 22 7.37 -7.58 -1.07
N SER A 23 6.86 -8.80 -1.25
CA SER A 23 7.51 -10.01 -0.74
C SER A 23 8.91 -10.21 -1.34
N GLU A 24 9.07 -10.00 -2.65
CA GLU A 24 10.37 -10.10 -3.33
C GLU A 24 11.35 -9.04 -2.84
N ALA A 25 10.90 -7.78 -2.72
CA ALA A 25 11.75 -6.70 -2.22
C ALA A 25 12.22 -6.96 -0.79
N LEU A 26 11.33 -7.42 0.09
CA LEU A 26 11.66 -7.69 1.49
C LEU A 26 12.57 -8.89 1.64
N SER A 27 12.35 -9.97 0.89
CA SER A 27 13.26 -11.11 0.92
C SER A 27 14.65 -10.75 0.37
N ALA A 28 14.71 -9.98 -0.71
CA ALA A 28 15.99 -9.49 -1.24
C ALA A 28 16.76 -8.60 -0.24
N TRP A 29 16.08 -8.06 0.78
CA TRP A 29 16.68 -7.20 1.81
C TRP A 29 16.92 -7.92 3.14
N GLY A 30 16.54 -9.19 3.26
CA GLY A 30 16.60 -9.99 4.48
C GLY A 30 15.62 -9.52 5.56
N LEU A 31 14.39 -9.15 5.14
CA LEU A 31 13.31 -8.64 5.98
C LEU A 31 12.04 -9.48 5.81
N GLU A 32 12.19 -10.80 5.66
CA GLU A 32 11.10 -11.76 5.45
C GLU A 32 10.04 -11.69 6.57
N GLU A 33 10.41 -11.32 7.79
CA GLU A 33 9.49 -11.15 8.91
C GLU A 33 8.46 -10.04 8.69
N LEU A 34 8.73 -9.09 7.78
CA LEU A 34 7.82 -8.00 7.42
C LEU A 34 6.95 -8.34 6.20
N ALA A 35 7.17 -9.50 5.56
CA ALA A 35 6.57 -9.81 4.27
C ALA A 35 5.05 -10.02 4.33
N GLU A 36 4.57 -10.67 5.38
CA GLU A 36 3.13 -10.94 5.57
C GLU A 36 2.36 -9.63 5.80
N ASP A 37 2.77 -8.85 6.79
CA ASP A 37 2.16 -7.55 7.11
C ASP A 37 2.27 -6.59 5.92
N GLY A 38 3.43 -6.53 5.27
CA GLY A 38 3.66 -5.70 4.10
C GLY A 38 2.75 -6.06 2.92
N ALA A 39 2.54 -7.36 2.67
CA ALA A 39 1.64 -7.84 1.62
C ALA A 39 0.17 -7.49 1.92
N LEU A 40 -0.24 -7.51 3.19
CA LEU A 40 -1.59 -7.14 3.56
C LEU A 40 -1.80 -5.62 3.44
N ILE A 41 -0.86 -4.83 3.96
CA ILE A 41 -0.86 -3.36 3.83
C ILE A 41 -0.96 -2.94 2.35
N VAL A 42 -0.10 -3.48 1.49
CA VAL A 42 -0.12 -3.08 0.07
C VAL A 42 -1.40 -3.50 -0.64
N SER A 43 -2.02 -4.61 -0.23
CA SER A 43 -3.31 -5.05 -0.79
C SER A 43 -4.42 -4.06 -0.47
N GLU A 44 -4.50 -3.61 0.79
CA GLU A 44 -5.50 -2.60 1.20
C GLU A 44 -5.26 -1.26 0.50
N LEU A 45 -4.00 -0.80 0.42
CA LEU A 45 -3.66 0.45 -0.25
C LEU A 45 -3.96 0.41 -1.76
N VAL A 46 -3.62 -0.69 -2.45
CA VAL A 46 -3.93 -0.86 -3.88
C VAL A 46 -5.43 -1.00 -4.10
N THR A 47 -6.15 -1.71 -3.24
CA THR A 47 -7.60 -1.86 -3.34
C THR A 47 -8.30 -0.51 -3.22
N ASN A 48 -7.91 0.30 -2.23
CA ASN A 48 -8.40 1.67 -2.07
C ASN A 48 -8.11 2.52 -3.32
N ALA A 49 -6.88 2.47 -3.83
CA ALA A 49 -6.51 3.20 -5.03
C ALA A 49 -7.30 2.73 -6.27
N VAL A 50 -7.50 1.42 -6.45
CA VAL A 50 -8.26 0.89 -7.60
C VAL A 50 -9.72 1.32 -7.55
N GLN A 51 -10.32 1.38 -6.36
CA GLN A 51 -11.71 1.78 -6.17
C GLN A 51 -11.93 3.29 -6.33
N HIS A 52 -10.98 4.12 -5.89
CA HIS A 52 -11.20 5.57 -5.76
C HIS A 52 -10.39 6.44 -6.72
N ALA A 53 -9.29 5.92 -7.29
CA ALA A 53 -8.44 6.69 -8.18
C ALA A 53 -9.10 6.96 -9.54
N ARG A 54 -8.83 8.15 -10.08
CA ARG A 54 -9.25 8.52 -11.44
C ARG A 54 -8.22 8.17 -12.51
N SER A 55 -6.99 7.87 -12.11
CA SER A 55 -5.90 7.47 -13.01
C SER A 55 -6.12 6.08 -13.61
N ARG A 56 -5.45 5.78 -14.74
CA ARG A 56 -5.45 4.44 -15.36
C ARG A 56 -4.43 3.49 -14.73
N SER A 57 -3.53 4.02 -13.91
CA SER A 57 -2.50 3.26 -13.22
C SER A 57 -2.24 3.83 -11.84
N VAL A 58 -1.70 2.96 -10.98
CA VAL A 58 -1.22 3.27 -9.63
C VAL A 58 0.27 2.94 -9.58
N ARG A 59 1.05 3.69 -8.80
CA ARG A 59 2.47 3.38 -8.58
C ARG A 59 2.65 2.84 -7.17
N VAL A 60 3.19 1.64 -7.07
CA VAL A 60 3.59 1.02 -5.80
C VAL A 60 5.06 1.36 -5.56
N THR A 61 5.40 1.72 -4.33
CA THR A 61 6.78 2.01 -3.92
C THR A 61 7.11 1.29 -2.62
N ILE A 62 8.27 0.65 -2.55
CA ILE A 62 8.86 0.11 -1.32
C ILE A 62 10.22 0.77 -1.11
N THR A 63 10.43 1.39 0.04
CA THR A 63 11.70 2.06 0.38
C THR A 63 12.19 1.58 1.73
N ARG A 64 13.43 1.08 1.78
CA ARG A 64 14.11 0.77 3.05
C ARG A 64 14.63 2.06 3.68
N LEU A 65 14.04 2.45 4.81
CA LEU A 65 14.40 3.65 5.55
C LEU A 65 15.55 3.39 6.52
N GLU A 66 15.48 2.26 7.22
CA GLU A 66 16.45 1.81 8.24
C GLU A 66 16.68 0.30 8.11
N PRO A 67 17.64 -0.31 8.83
CA PRO A 67 17.90 -1.75 8.73
C PRO A 67 16.64 -2.61 8.87
N ALA A 68 15.72 -2.30 9.80
CA ALA A 68 14.50 -3.07 10.04
C ALA A 68 13.21 -2.24 9.80
N ARG A 69 13.27 -1.18 8.98
CA ARG A 69 12.11 -0.31 8.72
C ARG A 69 11.96 -0.02 7.24
N VAL A 70 10.76 -0.28 6.72
CA VAL A 70 10.39 -0.01 5.34
C VAL A 70 9.18 0.93 5.28
N ARG A 71 9.09 1.68 4.18
CA ARG A 71 7.89 2.43 3.80
C ARG A 71 7.31 1.79 2.55
N ILE A 72 6.04 1.42 2.63
CA ILE A 72 5.22 0.98 1.50
C ILE A 72 4.27 2.11 1.15
N GLY A 73 4.15 2.43 -0.13
CA GLY A 73 3.30 3.52 -0.61
C GLY A 73 2.60 3.16 -1.91
N VAL A 74 1.40 3.71 -2.09
CA VAL A 74 0.63 3.65 -3.34
C VAL A 74 0.30 5.06 -3.77
N VAL A 75 0.63 5.40 -5.01
CA VAL A 75 0.44 6.73 -5.59
C VAL A 75 -0.53 6.61 -6.77
N ASP A 76 -1.67 7.29 -6.70
CA ASP A 76 -2.78 7.07 -7.65
C ASP A 76 -3.20 8.32 -8.44
N LYS A 77 -2.40 9.41 -8.33
CA LYS A 77 -2.65 10.75 -8.91
C LYS A 77 -4.04 11.32 -8.60
N SER A 78 -4.75 10.80 -7.61
CA SER A 78 -5.98 11.40 -7.13
C SER A 78 -5.65 12.59 -6.21
N GLY A 79 -6.46 13.64 -6.27
CA GLY A 79 -6.36 14.77 -5.33
C GLY A 79 -7.13 14.53 -4.03
N LYS A 80 -7.54 13.29 -3.75
CA LYS A 80 -8.33 12.94 -2.57
C LYS A 80 -7.47 12.11 -1.63
N ALA A 81 -7.44 12.50 -0.36
CA ALA A 81 -6.85 11.68 0.67
C ALA A 81 -7.58 10.33 0.78
N PRO A 82 -6.87 9.25 1.13
CA PRO A 82 -7.49 7.95 1.40
C PRO A 82 -8.54 8.11 2.51
N TRP A 83 -9.72 7.54 2.29
CA TRP A 83 -10.87 7.71 3.18
C TRP A 83 -10.79 6.70 4.34
N LEU A 84 -10.42 7.16 5.53
CA LEU A 84 -10.55 6.38 6.76
C LEU A 84 -11.98 6.53 7.28
N GLN A 85 -12.75 5.44 7.29
CA GLN A 85 -14.10 5.42 7.84
C GLN A 85 -14.13 4.53 9.09
N GLU A 86 -14.68 5.04 10.20
CA GLU A 86 -14.89 4.25 11.41
C GLU A 86 -15.86 3.08 11.15
N PRO A 87 -15.61 1.89 11.74
CA PRO A 87 -16.44 0.70 11.52
C PRO A 87 -17.82 0.88 12.18
N GLY A 88 -18.76 1.52 11.48
CA GLY A 88 -20.10 1.85 12.02
C GLY A 88 -21.28 1.64 11.08
N GLY A 89 -21.06 1.34 9.80
CA GLY A 89 -22.13 1.08 8.82
C GLY A 89 -21.80 -0.15 7.99
N ALA A 90 -22.80 -0.82 7.44
CA ALA A 90 -22.70 -2.09 6.70
C ALA A 90 -21.84 -2.05 5.41
N ASP A 91 -21.03 -1.01 5.19
CA ASP A 91 -20.08 -0.92 4.09
C ASP A 91 -18.72 -1.51 4.50
N GLU A 92 -18.25 -2.48 3.73
CA GLU A 92 -16.94 -3.12 3.89
C GLU A 92 -15.78 -2.16 3.55
N GLY A 93 -16.06 -1.09 2.79
CA GLY A 93 -15.08 -0.17 2.18
C GLY A 93 -14.27 0.73 3.11
N GLY A 94 -14.40 0.61 4.43
CA GLY A 94 -13.70 1.45 5.41
C GLY A 94 -12.66 0.73 6.28
N ARG A 95 -12.65 -0.60 6.29
CA ARG A 95 -11.83 -1.39 7.24
C ARG A 95 -10.37 -1.52 6.83
N GLY A 96 -10.05 -1.36 5.54
CA GLY A 96 -8.69 -1.55 5.03
C GLY A 96 -7.66 -0.65 5.71
N LEU A 97 -7.99 0.62 5.96
CA LEU A 97 -7.07 1.52 6.66
C LEU A 97 -7.01 1.26 8.17
N VAL A 98 -8.04 0.68 8.78
CA VAL A 98 -7.98 0.21 10.17
C VAL A 98 -6.97 -0.94 10.28
N LEU A 99 -6.95 -1.84 9.30
CA LEU A 99 -5.95 -2.89 9.21
C LEU A 99 -4.54 -2.29 9.03
N VAL A 100 -4.37 -1.36 8.09
CA VAL A 100 -3.09 -0.66 7.90
C VAL A 100 -2.62 0.01 9.19
N ALA A 101 -3.51 0.69 9.91
CA ALA A 101 -3.21 1.34 11.18
C ALA A 101 -2.83 0.35 12.30
N GLY A 102 -3.33 -0.88 12.25
CA GLY A 102 -3.00 -1.93 13.23
C GLY A 102 -1.67 -2.65 12.97
N LEU A 103 -1.21 -2.69 11.72
CA LEU A 103 0.03 -3.38 11.32
C LEU A 103 1.22 -2.45 11.16
N ALA A 104 0.98 -1.22 10.72
CA ALA A 104 2.05 -0.25 10.48
C ALA A 104 2.45 0.46 11.78
N TRP A 105 3.76 0.67 11.97
CA TRP A 105 4.25 1.56 13.02
C TRP A 105 3.75 3.01 12.84
N ASP A 106 3.62 3.44 11.59
CA ASP A 106 3.16 4.77 11.22
C ASP A 106 2.52 4.71 9.82
N TRP A 107 1.49 5.51 9.57
CA TRP A 107 0.78 5.58 8.30
C TRP A 107 0.19 6.97 8.05
N GLY A 108 -0.02 7.31 6.78
CA GLY A 108 -0.58 8.60 6.40
C GLY A 108 -0.72 8.75 4.89
N SER A 109 -0.93 9.99 4.44
CA SER A 109 -1.03 10.33 3.02
C SER A 109 -0.44 11.71 2.77
N ASP A 110 0.36 11.82 1.71
CA ASP A 110 0.91 13.09 1.26
C ASP A 110 0.27 13.49 -0.08
N PRO A 111 -0.14 14.76 -0.26
CA PRO A 111 -0.51 15.24 -1.58
C PRO A 111 0.71 15.19 -2.49
N LEU A 112 0.49 14.78 -3.74
CA LEU A 112 1.52 14.96 -4.77
C LEU A 112 1.79 16.46 -4.98
N PRO A 113 3.05 16.87 -5.21
CA PRO A 113 3.39 18.26 -5.48
C PRO A 113 2.73 18.82 -6.74
#